data_AF-A0A832EWJ4-F1
#
_entry.id   AF-A0A832EWJ4-F1
#
_cell.length_a   1.000
_cell.length_b   1.000
_cell.length_c   1.000
_cell.angle_alpha   90.00
_cell.angle_beta   90.00
_cell.angle_gamma   90.00
#
_symmetry.space_group_name_H-M   'P 1'
#
loop_
_entity.id
_entity.type
_entity.pdbx_description
1 polymer ?
#
loop_
_entity_poly.entity_id
_entity_poly.type
_entity_poly.pdbx_seq_one_letter_code
_entity_poly.pdbx_strand_id
1 'polypeptide(L)'
;MKKSCESLVLVVVASIIVLSPSILCRASNVVSIDEYGVVEVSITLSLDRGVHEIVAPIEPIASTAIATADDSALPLIYDNGSFYIVLNTEANVTITYIANTSIINNIFYLDIVTDDTVSIKIHRDVILLSWPGEKLVDARVEQDKLVLVIRGPETIRYTIRLPSLVTITSPLTRIPTTTTETPVQSSVATETITTELTSAVAQLQRPADIVMVVTIATVLAVGVATGFYLYRSRLKKPSFISDMLNDIDIAIIRALEARGDSALQTELQNDVNIPRTTLWRHIRKLEKLGIVKVEKIGLQNRIVLIKKVKV
;
A
#
# COMPACT_ATOMS: atom_id res chain seq x y z
N MET A 1 40.87 -16.65 -42.99
CA MET A 1 39.78 -15.80 -42.50
C MET A 1 38.84 -16.46 -41.47
N LYS A 2 38.89 -17.78 -41.21
CA LYS A 2 37.90 -18.46 -40.33
C LYS A 2 38.05 -18.18 -38.82
N LYS A 3 39.29 -18.05 -38.30
CA LYS A 3 39.59 -17.88 -36.87
C LYS A 3 39.09 -16.57 -36.22
N SER A 4 38.77 -15.53 -37.00
CA SER A 4 38.34 -14.24 -36.46
C SER A 4 36.87 -14.24 -36.00
N CYS A 5 36.06 -15.19 -36.48
CA CYS A 5 34.64 -15.28 -36.15
C CYS A 5 34.42 -15.96 -34.79
N GLU A 6 35.16 -17.03 -34.49
CA GLU A 6 35.07 -17.77 -33.23
C GLU A 6 35.42 -16.90 -32.02
N SER A 7 36.46 -16.06 -32.13
CA SER A 7 36.86 -15.14 -31.05
C SER A 7 35.77 -14.09 -30.75
N LEU A 8 35.09 -13.59 -31.78
CA LEU A 8 34.05 -12.56 -31.63
C LEU A 8 32.77 -13.13 -30.98
N VAL A 9 32.39 -14.37 -31.32
CA VAL A 9 31.27 -15.07 -30.65
C VAL A 9 31.58 -15.29 -29.17
N LEU A 10 32.80 -15.70 -28.83
CA LEU A 10 33.21 -15.95 -27.44
C LEU A 10 33.19 -14.67 -26.58
N VAL A 11 33.63 -13.53 -27.15
CA VAL A 11 33.55 -12.22 -26.49
C VAL A 11 32.10 -11.77 -26.30
N VAL A 12 31.23 -11.94 -27.30
CA VAL A 12 29.81 -11.57 -27.18
C VAL A 12 29.09 -12.42 -26.13
N VAL A 13 29.34 -13.74 -26.07
CA VAL A 13 28.77 -14.62 -25.03
C VAL A 13 29.30 -14.24 -23.64
N ALA A 14 30.61 -13.95 -23.51
CA ALA A 14 31.17 -13.49 -22.24
C ALA A 14 30.57 -12.15 -21.78
N SER A 15 30.39 -11.19 -22.70
CA SER A 15 29.72 -9.91 -22.39
C SER A 15 28.25 -10.11 -22.01
N ILE A 16 27.51 -11.03 -22.65
CA ILE A 16 26.12 -11.33 -22.27
C ILE A 16 26.03 -11.97 -20.87
N ILE A 17 26.98 -12.82 -20.50
CA ILE A 17 27.05 -13.40 -19.14
C ILE A 17 27.35 -12.31 -18.09
N VAL A 18 28.27 -11.39 -18.37
CA VAL A 18 28.59 -10.25 -17.48
C VAL A 18 27.47 -9.20 -17.43
N LEU A 19 26.63 -9.12 -18.47
CA LEU A 19 25.45 -8.24 -18.51
C LEU A 19 24.14 -8.92 -18.06
N SER A 20 24.19 -10.20 -17.66
CA SER A 20 23.10 -10.75 -16.87
C SER A 20 23.12 -10.03 -15.52
N PRO A 21 22.03 -9.35 -15.10
CA PRO A 21 21.94 -8.95 -13.71
C PRO A 21 21.92 -10.25 -12.93
N SER A 22 23.01 -10.56 -12.23
CA SER A 22 23.01 -11.61 -11.22
C SER A 22 21.78 -11.34 -10.35
N ILE A 23 20.80 -12.24 -10.41
CA ILE A 23 19.64 -12.19 -9.52
C ILE A 23 20.17 -12.62 -8.17
N LEU A 24 20.89 -11.70 -7.54
CA LEU A 24 21.22 -11.74 -6.13
C LEU A 24 19.85 -11.81 -5.45
N CYS A 25 19.51 -12.98 -4.91
CA CYS A 25 18.35 -13.14 -4.06
C CYS A 25 18.54 -12.18 -2.88
N ARG A 26 17.94 -10.99 -3.02
CA ARG A 26 18.14 -9.89 -2.10
C ARG A 26 17.05 -9.99 -1.05
N ALA A 27 17.30 -10.85 -0.07
CA ALA A 27 16.53 -10.87 1.16
C ALA A 27 16.39 -9.43 1.68
N SER A 28 15.15 -8.98 1.84
CA SER A 28 14.81 -7.62 2.24
C SER A 28 14.13 -7.68 3.60
N ASN A 29 14.87 -7.36 4.65
CA ASN A 29 14.38 -7.25 6.02
C ASN A 29 13.86 -5.83 6.23
N VAL A 30 12.54 -5.65 6.18
CA VAL A 30 11.87 -4.36 6.44
C VAL A 30 11.14 -4.44 7.77
N VAL A 31 11.40 -3.48 8.63
CA VAL A 31 10.75 -3.33 9.94
C VAL A 31 9.99 -2.00 9.92
N SER A 32 8.75 -1.98 10.37
CA SER A 32 7.91 -0.78 10.44
C SER A 32 7.39 -0.60 11.86
N ILE A 33 7.73 0.52 12.49
CA ILE A 33 7.17 0.93 13.78
C ILE A 33 6.01 1.90 13.51
N ASP A 34 4.82 1.57 13.99
CA ASP A 34 3.60 2.34 13.76
C ASP A 34 3.35 3.45 14.80
N GLU A 35 2.21 4.16 14.68
CA GLU A 35 1.81 5.24 15.59
C GLU A 35 1.49 4.76 17.03
N TYR A 36 1.27 3.46 17.23
CA TYR A 36 1.03 2.82 18.52
C TYR A 36 2.29 2.13 19.08
N GLY A 37 3.44 2.27 18.42
CA GLY A 37 4.70 1.63 18.80
C GLY A 37 4.73 0.12 18.54
N VAL A 38 3.78 -0.43 17.78
CA VAL A 38 3.78 -1.82 17.34
C VAL A 38 4.80 -1.97 16.21
N VAL A 39 5.57 -3.05 16.25
CA VAL A 39 6.63 -3.33 15.27
C VAL A 39 6.19 -4.46 14.35
N GLU A 40 5.90 -4.13 13.10
CA GLU A 40 5.63 -5.08 12.03
C GLU A 40 6.94 -5.38 11.29
N VAL A 41 7.26 -6.65 11.08
CA VAL A 41 8.42 -7.11 10.31
C VAL A 41 7.93 -7.81 9.05
N SER A 42 8.53 -7.46 7.92
CA SER A 42 8.29 -8.06 6.62
C SER A 42 9.63 -8.50 6.02
N ILE A 43 9.79 -9.81 5.85
CA ILE A 43 10.93 -10.44 5.18
C ILE A 43 10.47 -10.81 3.78
N THR A 44 11.10 -10.26 2.73
CA THR A 44 10.86 -10.66 1.34
C THR A 44 12.09 -11.36 0.78
N LEU A 45 11.93 -12.55 0.22
CA LEU A 45 13.01 -13.37 -0.35
C LEU A 45 12.53 -14.23 -1.53
N SER A 46 13.40 -14.46 -2.50
CA SER A 46 13.14 -15.36 -3.63
C SER A 46 13.71 -16.74 -3.30
N LEU A 47 12.87 -17.78 -3.35
CA LEU A 47 13.26 -19.13 -2.92
C LEU A 47 12.91 -20.18 -3.96
N ASP A 48 13.84 -21.11 -4.15
CA ASP A 48 13.67 -22.29 -4.98
C ASP A 48 12.68 -23.29 -4.37
N ARG A 49 12.30 -24.33 -5.13
CA ARG A 49 11.60 -25.50 -4.58
C ARG A 49 12.41 -26.17 -3.46
N GLY A 50 11.73 -26.64 -2.41
CA GLY A 50 12.36 -27.35 -1.29
C GLY A 50 11.80 -26.96 0.07
N VAL A 51 12.53 -27.35 1.12
CA VAL A 51 12.30 -26.90 2.50
C VAL A 51 13.35 -25.85 2.82
N HIS A 52 12.93 -24.69 3.31
CA HIS A 52 13.83 -23.58 3.66
C HIS A 52 13.70 -23.22 5.12
N GLU A 53 14.85 -22.97 5.75
CA GLU A 53 14.98 -22.39 7.08
C GLU A 53 15.34 -20.91 6.96
N ILE A 54 14.57 -20.04 7.61
CA ILE A 54 14.66 -18.60 7.50
C ILE A 54 14.72 -18.02 8.91
N VAL A 55 15.91 -17.63 9.36
CA VAL A 55 16.12 -17.04 10.69
C VAL A 55 15.40 -15.70 10.77
N ALA A 56 14.60 -15.49 11.82
CA ALA A 56 13.91 -14.23 12.04
C ALA A 56 14.91 -13.14 12.49
N PRO A 57 14.97 -11.96 11.83
CA PRO A 57 15.91 -10.90 12.20
C PRO A 57 15.65 -10.28 13.58
N ILE A 58 14.40 -10.38 14.04
CA ILE A 58 13.88 -9.97 15.35
C ILE A 58 12.93 -11.08 15.82
N GLU A 59 12.87 -11.37 17.11
CA GLU A 59 11.99 -12.40 17.66
C GLU A 59 10.50 -12.12 17.30
N PRO A 60 9.75 -13.07 16.72
CA PRO A 60 8.35 -12.90 16.36
C PRO A 60 7.39 -13.26 17.51
N ILE A 61 6.25 -12.55 17.58
CA ILE A 61 5.05 -13.07 18.25
C ILE A 61 4.47 -14.15 17.33
N ALA A 62 4.84 -15.41 17.57
CA ALA A 62 4.61 -16.54 16.66
C ALA A 62 3.18 -16.67 16.09
N SER A 63 2.15 -16.38 16.90
CA SER A 63 0.73 -16.43 16.49
C SER A 63 0.30 -15.35 15.48
N THR A 64 1.18 -14.40 15.17
CA THR A 64 0.95 -13.31 14.20
C THR A 64 1.63 -13.52 12.86
N ALA A 65 2.49 -14.55 12.75
CA ALA A 65 3.30 -14.79 11.57
C ALA A 65 2.50 -15.42 10.43
N ILE A 66 2.62 -14.84 9.25
CA ILE A 66 1.96 -15.28 8.02
C ILE A 66 3.01 -15.32 6.91
N ALA A 67 3.07 -16.43 6.18
CA ALA A 67 3.87 -16.55 4.95
C ALA A 67 2.95 -16.56 3.72
N THR A 68 3.33 -15.82 2.68
CA THR A 68 2.68 -15.83 1.37
C THR A 68 3.72 -16.00 0.26
N ALA A 69 3.37 -16.77 -0.78
CA ALA A 69 4.08 -16.80 -2.04
C ALA A 69 3.13 -16.38 -3.15
N ASP A 70 3.52 -15.37 -3.93
CA ASP A 70 2.74 -14.83 -5.06
C ASP A 70 1.25 -14.61 -4.71
N ASP A 71 1.00 -13.92 -3.59
CA ASP A 71 -0.31 -13.65 -2.96
C ASP A 71 -1.11 -14.87 -2.44
N SER A 72 -0.57 -16.09 -2.50
CA SER A 72 -1.15 -17.30 -1.90
C SER A 72 -0.55 -17.59 -0.52
N ALA A 73 -1.40 -17.89 0.48
CA ALA A 73 -0.94 -18.27 1.81
C ALA A 73 -0.20 -19.62 1.79
N LEU A 74 0.91 -19.70 2.54
CA LEU A 74 1.72 -20.90 2.71
C LEU A 74 1.60 -21.47 4.13
N PRO A 75 1.75 -22.80 4.31
CA PRO A 75 2.00 -23.36 5.63
C PRO A 75 3.33 -22.84 6.17
N LEU A 76 3.29 -22.25 7.37
CA LEU A 76 4.43 -21.69 8.08
C LEU A 76 4.59 -22.44 9.41
N ILE A 77 5.80 -22.92 9.68
CA ILE A 77 6.18 -23.47 10.98
C ILE A 77 7.20 -22.50 11.59
N TYR A 78 7.05 -22.17 12.87
CA TYR A 78 8.02 -21.38 13.61
C TYR A 78 8.54 -22.23 14.78
N ASP A 79 9.86 -22.40 14.85
CA ASP A 79 10.55 -23.11 15.93
C ASP A 79 11.94 -22.51 16.15
N ASN A 80 12.38 -22.42 17.41
CA ASN A 80 13.73 -21.99 17.81
C ASN A 80 14.28 -20.69 17.15
N GLY A 81 13.43 -19.72 16.80
CA GLY A 81 13.83 -18.46 16.15
C GLY A 81 13.85 -18.53 14.60
N SER A 82 13.63 -19.70 14.03
CA SER A 82 13.58 -19.97 12.60
C SER A 82 12.15 -20.17 12.10
N PHE A 83 11.88 -19.65 10.91
CA PHE A 83 10.71 -20.00 10.12
C PHE A 83 11.06 -21.13 9.14
N TYR A 84 10.26 -22.18 9.13
CA TYR A 84 10.35 -23.27 8.16
C TYR A 84 9.16 -23.23 7.22
N ILE A 85 9.45 -23.24 5.92
CA ILE A 85 8.44 -23.29 4.85
C ILE A 85 8.78 -24.37 3.82
N VAL A 86 7.76 -24.84 3.11
CA VAL A 86 7.89 -25.84 2.05
C VAL A 86 7.33 -25.28 0.74
N LEU A 87 8.14 -25.29 -0.30
CA LEU A 87 7.82 -24.78 -1.63
C LEU A 87 7.91 -25.88 -2.70
N ASN A 88 6.88 -25.96 -3.55
CA ASN A 88 6.86 -26.90 -4.67
C ASN A 88 7.46 -26.32 -5.96
N THR A 89 7.55 -24.99 -6.03
CA THR A 89 8.05 -24.21 -7.17
C THR A 89 8.94 -23.08 -6.65
N GLU A 90 9.77 -22.53 -7.52
CA GLU A 90 10.44 -21.24 -7.26
C GLU A 90 9.36 -20.14 -7.12
N ALA A 91 9.47 -19.30 -6.10
CA ALA A 91 8.49 -18.23 -5.82
C ALA A 91 9.11 -17.09 -4.98
N ASN A 92 8.46 -15.92 -5.01
CA ASN A 92 8.80 -14.82 -4.11
C ASN A 92 7.98 -14.95 -2.82
N VAL A 93 8.65 -15.31 -1.74
CA VAL A 93 8.02 -15.46 -0.42
C VAL A 93 8.09 -14.13 0.33
N THR A 94 6.98 -13.75 0.95
CA THR A 94 6.94 -12.71 1.98
C THR A 94 6.46 -13.32 3.28
N ILE A 95 7.25 -13.14 4.35
CA ILE A 95 6.87 -13.49 5.72
C ILE A 95 6.62 -12.21 6.48
N THR A 96 5.42 -12.03 7.02
CA THR A 96 5.03 -10.86 7.79
C THR A 96 4.60 -11.28 9.19
N TYR A 97 5.07 -10.57 10.23
CA TYR A 97 4.74 -10.84 11.63
C TYR A 97 4.87 -9.58 12.49
N ILE A 98 4.31 -9.62 13.71
CA ILE A 98 4.56 -8.62 14.74
C ILE A 98 5.75 -9.08 15.59
N ALA A 99 6.77 -8.23 15.74
CA ALA A 99 7.92 -8.50 16.58
C ALA A 99 7.57 -8.48 18.08
N ASN A 100 8.18 -9.39 18.83
CA ASN A 100 8.15 -9.39 20.29
C ASN A 100 9.03 -8.21 20.77
N THR A 101 8.41 -7.22 21.42
CA THR A 101 9.11 -6.04 21.95
C THR A 101 8.88 -5.94 23.45
N SER A 102 9.96 -5.67 24.19
CA SER A 102 9.89 -5.50 25.64
C SER A 102 9.55 -4.05 25.99
N ILE A 103 8.73 -3.85 27.02
CA ILE A 103 8.34 -2.50 27.49
C ILE A 103 8.70 -2.35 28.96
N ILE A 104 9.57 -1.41 29.28
CA ILE A 104 9.98 -1.07 30.65
C ILE A 104 9.92 0.44 30.81
N ASN A 105 9.19 0.93 31.83
CA ASN A 105 9.05 2.36 32.13
C ASN A 105 8.61 3.23 30.92
N ASN A 106 7.67 2.71 30.10
CA ASN A 106 7.20 3.36 28.86
C ASN A 106 8.28 3.53 27.76
N ILE A 107 9.42 2.84 27.89
CA ILE A 107 10.43 2.68 26.84
C ILE A 107 10.24 1.29 26.22
N PHE A 108 10.14 1.25 24.91
CA PHE A 108 10.11 0.04 24.11
C PHE A 108 11.55 -0.35 23.74
N TYR A 109 11.82 -1.64 23.78
CA TYR A 109 13.09 -2.26 23.44
C TYR A 109 12.84 -3.22 22.27
N LEU A 110 13.55 -2.96 21.17
CA LEU A 110 13.53 -3.73 19.94
C LEU A 110 14.91 -4.34 19.73
N ASP A 111 15.02 -5.64 19.95
CA ASP A 111 16.27 -6.38 19.85
C ASP A 111 16.43 -7.00 18.46
N ILE A 112 17.41 -6.51 17.70
CA ILE A 112 17.79 -7.04 16.38
C ILE A 112 18.86 -8.09 16.61
N VAL A 113 18.54 -9.35 16.27
CA VAL A 113 19.38 -10.52 16.58
C VAL A 113 20.29 -10.91 15.41
N THR A 114 19.91 -10.57 14.17
CA THR A 114 20.72 -10.89 12.97
C THR A 114 21.96 -9.99 12.82
N ASP A 115 23.03 -10.54 12.23
CA ASP A 115 24.22 -9.80 11.75
C ASP A 115 23.98 -9.04 10.41
N ASP A 116 22.82 -9.27 9.79
CA ASP A 116 22.43 -8.68 8.50
C ASP A 116 22.00 -7.22 8.60
N THR A 117 21.78 -6.63 7.42
CA THR A 117 21.22 -5.29 7.29
C THR A 117 19.70 -5.31 7.35
N VAL A 118 19.13 -4.44 8.20
CA VAL A 118 17.69 -4.28 8.44
C VAL A 118 17.28 -2.83 8.14
N SER A 119 16.17 -2.65 7.43
CA SER A 119 15.60 -1.34 7.09
C SER A 119 14.43 -1.02 8.02
N ILE A 120 14.64 -0.13 8.99
CA ILE A 120 13.63 0.29 9.98
C ILE A 120 12.95 1.57 9.52
N LYS A 121 11.63 1.50 9.35
CA LYS A 121 10.73 2.61 9.00
C LYS A 121 9.96 3.04 10.23
N ILE A 122 10.14 4.28 10.67
CA ILE A 122 9.68 4.76 11.98
C ILE A 122 8.64 5.85 11.76
N HIS A 123 7.45 5.68 12.32
CA HIS A 123 6.39 6.69 12.26
C HIS A 123 6.78 7.98 13.00
N ARG A 124 6.26 9.12 12.56
CA ARG A 124 6.59 10.45 13.09
C ARG A 124 6.29 10.64 14.59
N ASP A 125 5.31 9.93 15.12
CA ASP A 125 4.94 9.98 16.54
C ASP A 125 5.78 9.03 17.42
N VAL A 126 6.72 8.29 16.82
CA VAL A 126 7.71 7.48 17.54
C VAL A 126 9.00 8.27 17.72
N ILE A 127 9.46 8.38 18.96
CA ILE A 127 10.68 9.07 19.35
C ILE A 127 11.75 8.03 19.64
N LEU A 128 12.84 8.04 18.86
CA LEU A 128 14.02 7.24 19.13
C LEU A 128 14.76 7.73 20.39
N LEU A 129 15.14 6.79 21.25
CA LEU A 129 15.88 7.00 22.50
C LEU A 129 17.27 6.34 22.47
N SER A 130 17.61 5.61 21.41
CA SER A 130 18.99 5.25 21.05
C SER A 130 19.26 5.60 19.60
N TRP A 131 20.52 5.91 19.31
CA TRP A 131 21.03 6.12 17.95
C TRP A 131 22.01 4.99 17.63
N PRO A 132 21.87 4.28 16.49
CA PRO A 132 22.68 3.10 16.16
C PRO A 132 24.16 3.38 15.85
N GLY A 133 24.60 4.65 15.86
CA GLY A 133 26.02 5.02 15.80
C GLY A 133 26.76 4.42 14.61
N GLU A 134 27.83 3.68 14.88
CA GLU A 134 28.68 3.02 13.86
C GLU A 134 27.97 1.90 13.08
N LYS A 135 26.84 1.37 13.58
CA LYS A 135 26.04 0.35 12.91
C LYS A 135 25.06 0.92 11.89
N LEU A 136 24.95 2.24 11.79
CA LEU A 136 24.13 2.91 10.79
C LEU A 136 24.80 2.85 9.41
N VAL A 137 24.09 2.29 8.44
CA VAL A 137 24.51 2.23 7.03
C VAL A 137 23.96 3.43 6.25
N ASP A 138 22.69 3.80 6.49
CA ASP A 138 22.01 4.94 5.85
C ASP A 138 20.89 5.48 6.73
N ALA A 139 20.59 6.77 6.64
CA ALA A 139 19.46 7.41 7.32
C ALA A 139 18.83 8.49 6.42
N ARG A 140 17.53 8.34 6.14
CA ARG A 140 16.77 9.24 5.26
C ARG A 140 15.32 9.35 5.69
N VAL A 141 14.58 10.30 5.11
CA VAL A 141 13.15 10.49 5.39
C VAL A 141 12.35 10.17 4.13
N GLU A 142 11.40 9.24 4.23
CA GLU A 142 10.48 8.85 3.16
C GLU A 142 9.04 8.98 3.66
N GLN A 143 8.20 9.77 2.97
CA GLN A 143 6.74 9.80 3.21
C GLN A 143 6.33 10.03 4.69
N ASP A 144 6.94 11.01 5.37
CA ASP A 144 6.76 11.33 6.80
C ASP A 144 7.19 10.21 7.78
N LYS A 145 7.97 9.22 7.30
CA LYS A 145 8.66 8.21 8.12
C LYS A 145 10.18 8.41 8.09
N LEU A 146 10.83 8.25 9.24
CA LEU A 146 12.29 8.12 9.31
C LEU A 146 12.68 6.71 8.90
N VAL A 147 13.52 6.56 7.87
CA VAL A 147 14.02 5.29 7.39
C VAL A 147 15.50 5.17 7.76
N LEU A 148 15.81 4.23 8.65
CA LEU A 148 17.17 3.86 9.03
C LEU A 148 17.52 2.52 8.40
N VAL A 149 18.73 2.40 7.87
CA VAL A 149 19.32 1.14 7.43
C VAL A 149 20.45 0.83 8.39
N ILE A 150 20.30 -0.24 9.17
CA ILE A 150 21.18 -0.57 10.30
C ILE A 150 21.68 -2.00 10.12
N ARG A 151 22.94 -2.26 10.47
CA ARG A 151 23.47 -3.62 10.57
C ARG A 151 23.39 -4.12 12.02
N GLY A 152 22.76 -5.26 12.24
CA GLY A 152 22.68 -5.85 13.57
C GLY A 152 23.96 -6.61 13.98
N PRO A 153 23.95 -7.27 15.15
CA PRO A 153 22.89 -7.23 16.17
C PRO A 153 22.90 -5.91 16.94
N GLU A 154 21.74 -5.35 17.29
CA GLU A 154 21.62 -4.04 17.99
C GLU A 154 20.27 -3.89 18.70
N THR A 155 20.25 -3.24 19.87
CA THR A 155 19.02 -2.89 20.60
C THR A 155 18.58 -1.45 20.33
N ILE A 156 17.46 -1.29 19.63
CA ILE A 156 16.84 0.03 19.40
C ILE A 156 15.82 0.33 20.51
N ARG A 157 15.96 1.50 21.14
CA ARG A 157 15.06 1.98 22.18
C ARG A 157 14.21 3.11 21.63
N TYR A 158 12.92 3.09 21.90
CA TYR A 158 12.00 4.16 21.49
C TYR A 158 10.86 4.37 22.49
N THR A 159 10.13 5.47 22.31
CA THR A 159 8.88 5.74 23.03
C THR A 159 7.89 6.44 22.12
N ILE A 160 6.62 6.47 22.52
CA ILE A 160 5.52 7.05 21.72
C ILE A 160 5.19 8.43 22.25
N ARG A 161 4.99 9.39 21.34
CA ARG A 161 4.51 10.73 21.68
C ARG A 161 3.05 10.67 22.12
N LEU A 162 2.80 10.90 23.41
CA LEU A 162 1.44 11.06 23.94
C LEU A 162 0.80 12.38 23.42
N PRO A 163 -0.41 12.33 22.85
CA PRO A 163 -1.13 13.55 22.45
C PRO A 163 -1.69 14.27 23.68
N SER A 164 -1.39 15.57 23.83
CA SER A 164 -1.94 16.39 24.91
C SER A 164 -3.46 16.55 24.76
N LEU A 165 -4.22 16.00 25.72
CA LEU A 165 -5.67 16.14 25.79
C LEU A 165 -6.05 17.56 26.24
N VAL A 166 -6.72 18.31 25.36
CA VAL A 166 -7.21 19.67 25.68
C VAL A 166 -8.64 19.58 26.22
N THR A 167 -8.80 19.82 27.53
CA THR A 167 -10.12 19.90 28.18
C THR A 167 -10.81 21.21 27.82
N ILE A 168 -12.02 21.15 27.25
CA ILE A 168 -12.81 22.33 26.87
C ILE A 168 -14.16 22.32 27.59
N THR A 169 -14.33 23.26 28.53
CA THR A 169 -15.63 23.57 29.16
C THR A 169 -16.48 24.40 28.19
N SER A 170 -17.79 24.14 28.07
CA SER A 170 -18.68 24.89 27.16
C SER A 170 -20.07 25.14 27.75
N PRO A 171 -20.60 26.38 27.69
CA PRO A 171 -22.02 26.67 27.89
C PRO A 171 -22.82 26.58 26.56
N LEU A 172 -24.11 26.28 26.64
CA LEU A 172 -25.03 26.15 25.49
C LEU A 172 -25.51 27.52 24.96
N THR A 173 -25.95 27.60 23.68
CA THR A 173 -27.34 28.01 23.28
C THR A 173 -27.56 28.30 21.77
N ARG A 174 -28.63 27.68 21.22
CA ARG A 174 -29.50 27.97 20.03
C ARG A 174 -29.01 28.16 18.57
N ILE A 175 -29.90 27.71 17.67
CA ILE A 175 -29.97 27.82 16.19
C ILE A 175 -31.26 28.62 15.83
N PRO A 176 -31.38 29.30 14.68
CA PRO A 176 -32.09 28.77 13.48
C PRO A 176 -31.41 29.14 12.12
N THR A 177 -31.33 28.28 11.09
CA THR A 177 -32.33 27.88 10.05
C THR A 177 -32.67 28.96 9.00
N THR A 178 -32.47 28.69 7.69
CA THR A 178 -33.35 29.03 6.52
C THR A 178 -32.83 28.39 5.21
N THR A 179 -33.76 28.11 4.27
CA THR A 179 -33.68 27.32 3.02
C THR A 179 -33.33 28.17 1.77
N THR A 180 -33.07 27.54 0.59
CA THR A 180 -33.74 27.81 -0.73
C THR A 180 -32.90 27.60 -2.02
N GLU A 181 -33.30 26.55 -2.78
CA GLU A 181 -33.47 26.39 -4.24
C GLU A 181 -32.33 26.41 -5.32
N THR A 182 -32.66 25.74 -6.43
CA THR A 182 -31.88 25.43 -7.66
C THR A 182 -32.60 26.02 -8.89
N PRO A 183 -31.95 26.22 -10.07
CA PRO A 183 -32.22 25.34 -11.23
C PRO A 183 -30.95 25.08 -12.11
N VAL A 184 -30.66 23.92 -12.73
CA VAL A 184 -31.30 23.06 -13.77
C VAL A 184 -31.24 23.58 -15.23
N GLN A 185 -30.47 22.89 -16.10
CA GLN A 185 -30.71 22.49 -17.52
C GLN A 185 -29.43 21.76 -18.05
N SER A 186 -29.41 20.57 -18.70
CA SER A 186 -30.05 20.07 -19.95
C SER A 186 -29.43 20.64 -21.25
N SER A 187 -29.21 19.94 -22.38
CA SER A 187 -29.38 18.52 -22.75
C SER A 187 -28.85 18.19 -24.18
N VAL A 188 -28.02 17.15 -24.34
CA VAL A 188 -28.04 16.04 -25.37
C VAL A 188 -27.99 16.29 -26.92
N ALA A 189 -27.28 15.38 -27.62
CA ALA A 189 -27.45 14.88 -29.03
C ALA A 189 -26.98 15.69 -30.26
N THR A 190 -26.64 15.12 -31.45
CA THR A 190 -26.25 13.74 -31.91
C THR A 190 -25.97 13.74 -33.44
N GLU A 191 -24.86 13.11 -33.91
CA GLU A 191 -24.62 12.48 -35.26
C GLU A 191 -24.78 13.31 -36.58
N THR A 192 -24.33 12.93 -37.81
CA THR A 192 -23.27 12.06 -38.42
C THR A 192 -23.18 12.40 -39.95
N ILE A 193 -22.26 11.77 -40.71
CA ILE A 193 -22.17 11.64 -42.21
C ILE A 193 -21.30 12.73 -42.91
N THR A 194 -20.07 12.47 -43.41
CA THR A 194 -19.62 11.96 -44.77
C THR A 194 -19.86 12.99 -45.92
N THR A 195 -19.08 13.20 -47.00
CA THR A 195 -18.19 12.30 -47.79
C THR A 195 -17.14 13.03 -48.71
N GLU A 196 -15.89 12.52 -48.76
CA GLU A 196 -14.97 12.34 -49.94
C GLU A 196 -14.19 13.44 -50.75
N LEU A 197 -12.95 13.04 -51.12
CA LEU A 197 -12.17 13.24 -52.38
C LEU A 197 -11.96 14.66 -52.96
N THR A 198 -10.73 15.16 -53.19
CA THR A 198 -9.84 14.77 -54.32
C THR A 198 -8.45 15.46 -54.27
N SER A 199 -7.43 14.79 -54.85
CA SER A 199 -5.99 15.07 -54.99
C SER A 199 -5.48 16.46 -55.46
N ALA A 200 -4.27 16.83 -54.99
CA ALA A 200 -3.23 17.49 -55.80
C ALA A 200 -1.78 17.33 -55.25
N VAL A 201 -1.20 16.16 -55.56
CA VAL A 201 0.22 15.87 -55.89
C VAL A 201 1.29 16.97 -55.72
N ALA A 202 2.31 16.67 -54.91
CA ALA A 202 3.71 17.00 -55.20
C ALA A 202 4.60 15.81 -54.79
N GLN A 203 5.40 15.28 -55.72
CA GLN A 203 6.30 14.14 -55.48
C GLN A 203 7.62 14.60 -54.84
N LEU A 204 8.38 13.69 -54.21
CA LEU A 204 9.83 13.49 -54.45
C LEU A 204 10.36 12.23 -53.74
N GLN A 205 10.99 11.35 -54.55
CA GLN A 205 11.96 10.26 -54.32
C GLN A 205 12.10 9.45 -53.00
N ARG A 206 11.99 8.12 -53.18
CA ARG A 206 12.50 6.95 -52.40
C ARG A 206 14.05 6.92 -52.24
N PRO A 207 14.66 5.93 -51.52
CA PRO A 207 14.22 5.15 -50.35
C PRO A 207 15.35 4.94 -49.27
N ALA A 208 15.06 4.21 -48.17
CA ALA A 208 15.93 3.22 -47.49
C ALA A 208 16.07 3.25 -45.93
N ASP A 209 15.56 4.25 -45.19
CA ASP A 209 15.73 4.31 -43.70
C ASP A 209 14.45 4.13 -42.85
N ILE A 210 13.30 3.81 -43.47
CA ILE A 210 12.00 3.90 -42.79
C ILE A 210 11.68 2.71 -41.87
N VAL A 211 12.28 1.54 -42.07
CA VAL A 211 11.94 0.31 -41.31
C VAL A 211 12.32 0.42 -39.82
N MET A 212 13.39 1.15 -39.49
CA MET A 212 13.88 1.27 -38.11
C MET A 212 13.04 2.24 -37.26
N VAL A 213 12.47 3.29 -37.87
CA VAL A 213 11.65 4.29 -37.16
C VAL A 213 10.25 3.74 -36.86
N VAL A 214 9.68 2.96 -37.78
CA VAL A 214 8.34 2.37 -37.63
C VAL A 214 8.31 1.29 -36.52
N THR A 215 9.38 0.52 -36.34
CA THR A 215 9.45 -0.49 -35.25
C THR A 215 9.58 0.14 -33.86
N ILE A 216 10.31 1.24 -33.72
CA ILE A 216 10.41 1.96 -32.44
C ILE A 216 9.07 2.62 -32.08
N ALA A 217 8.39 3.22 -33.06
CA ALA A 217 7.09 3.88 -32.86
C ALA A 217 5.98 2.89 -32.44
N THR A 218 5.94 1.68 -33.01
CA THR A 218 4.92 0.68 -32.65
C THR A 218 5.15 0.10 -31.25
N VAL A 219 6.40 -0.17 -30.85
CA VAL A 219 6.71 -0.64 -29.49
C VAL A 219 6.35 0.41 -28.43
N LEU A 220 6.63 1.68 -28.67
CA LEU A 220 6.24 2.78 -27.78
C LEU A 220 4.71 2.91 -27.67
N ALA A 221 3.98 2.83 -28.79
CA ALA A 221 2.52 2.91 -28.79
C ALA A 221 1.85 1.77 -28.00
N VAL A 222 2.34 0.53 -28.14
CA VAL A 222 1.86 -0.62 -27.37
C VAL A 222 2.21 -0.46 -25.89
N GLY A 223 3.43 -0.05 -25.56
CA GLY A 223 3.84 0.19 -24.17
C GLY A 223 2.98 1.24 -23.47
N VAL A 224 2.70 2.37 -24.13
CA VAL A 224 1.81 3.42 -23.60
C VAL A 224 0.36 2.93 -23.47
N ALA A 225 -0.16 2.18 -24.45
CA ALA A 225 -1.51 1.63 -24.40
C ALA A 225 -1.68 0.62 -23.26
N THR A 226 -0.71 -0.30 -23.07
CA THR A 226 -0.73 -1.28 -21.98
C THR A 226 -0.55 -0.59 -20.62
N GLY A 227 0.36 0.37 -20.51
CA GLY A 227 0.54 1.18 -19.31
C GLY A 227 -0.73 1.96 -18.93
N PHE A 228 -1.39 2.58 -19.90
CA PHE A 228 -2.65 3.30 -19.70
C PHE A 228 -3.81 2.37 -19.35
N TYR A 229 -3.89 1.18 -19.97
CA TYR A 229 -4.89 0.16 -19.64
C TYR A 229 -4.71 -0.36 -18.20
N LEU A 230 -3.47 -0.66 -17.78
CA LEU A 230 -3.17 -1.08 -16.41
C LEU A 230 -3.38 0.05 -15.39
N TYR A 231 -3.04 1.29 -15.73
CA TYR A 231 -3.35 2.46 -14.91
C TYR A 231 -4.87 2.62 -14.71
N ARG A 232 -5.65 2.45 -15.78
CA ARG A 232 -7.11 2.54 -15.72
C ARG A 232 -7.77 1.33 -15.06
N SER A 233 -7.15 0.13 -15.09
CA SER A 233 -7.66 -1.05 -14.40
C SER A 233 -7.48 -0.96 -12.88
N ARG A 234 -6.37 -0.36 -12.41
CA ARG A 234 -6.15 -0.06 -10.98
C ARG A 234 -7.21 0.89 -10.38
N LEU A 235 -7.86 1.71 -11.21
CA LEU A 235 -8.93 2.64 -10.79
C LEU A 235 -10.33 1.99 -10.72
N LYS A 236 -10.51 0.71 -11.10
CA LYS A 236 -11.81 0.03 -11.10
C LYS A 236 -11.84 -1.22 -10.20
N LYS A 237 -12.02 -1.02 -8.90
CA LYS A 237 -12.53 -2.05 -7.96
C LYS A 237 -13.65 -1.51 -7.05
N PRO A 238 -14.93 -1.77 -7.37
CA PRO A 238 -16.04 -1.53 -6.45
C PRO A 238 -16.72 -2.81 -5.90
N SER A 239 -16.45 -4.00 -6.44
CA SER A 239 -17.24 -5.22 -6.16
C SER A 239 -16.83 -6.06 -4.95
N PHE A 240 -15.59 -5.98 -4.46
CA PHE A 240 -15.17 -6.75 -3.27
C PHE A 240 -15.65 -6.14 -1.95
N ILE A 241 -16.01 -4.85 -1.96
CA ILE A 241 -16.39 -4.13 -0.74
C ILE A 241 -17.77 -4.57 -0.24
N SER A 242 -18.74 -4.79 -1.14
CA SER A 242 -20.11 -5.19 -0.80
C SER A 242 -20.20 -6.51 -0.02
N ASP A 243 -19.28 -7.45 -0.23
CA ASP A 243 -19.22 -8.73 0.48
C ASP A 243 -18.69 -8.61 1.94
N MET A 244 -18.05 -7.49 2.27
CA MET A 244 -17.51 -7.24 3.62
C MET A 244 -18.40 -6.35 4.49
N LEU A 245 -19.53 -5.89 3.96
CA LEU A 245 -20.51 -5.06 4.67
C LEU A 245 -21.46 -5.96 5.47
N ASN A 246 -21.51 -5.77 6.79
CA ASN A 246 -22.48 -6.42 7.66
C ASN A 246 -23.84 -5.70 7.55
N ASP A 247 -24.95 -6.31 7.96
CA ASP A 247 -26.30 -5.71 7.89
C ASP A 247 -26.38 -4.33 8.57
N ILE A 248 -25.62 -4.17 9.67
CA ILE A 248 -25.47 -2.89 10.39
C ILE A 248 -24.70 -1.85 9.56
N ASP A 249 -23.67 -2.27 8.82
CA ASP A 249 -22.91 -1.39 7.92
C ASP A 249 -23.80 -0.89 6.77
N ILE A 250 -24.66 -1.78 6.24
CA ILE A 250 -25.65 -1.46 5.20
C ILE A 250 -26.70 -0.50 5.74
N ALA A 251 -27.22 -0.71 6.95
CA ALA A 251 -28.18 0.19 7.59
C ALA A 251 -27.59 1.60 7.80
N ILE A 252 -26.32 1.68 8.20
CA ILE A 252 -25.58 2.95 8.34
C ILE A 252 -25.45 3.66 6.98
N ILE A 253 -25.09 2.95 5.91
CA ILE A 253 -24.96 3.54 4.58
C ILE A 253 -26.31 4.03 4.06
N ARG A 254 -27.38 3.24 4.18
CA ARG A 254 -28.74 3.64 3.78
C ARG A 254 -29.23 4.87 4.55
N ALA A 255 -28.93 4.98 5.84
CA ALA A 255 -29.27 6.15 6.64
C ALA A 255 -28.45 7.41 6.23
N LEU A 256 -27.20 7.25 5.78
CA LEU A 256 -26.41 8.33 5.19
C LEU A 256 -26.94 8.76 3.81
N GLU A 257 -27.31 7.81 2.94
CA GLU A 257 -27.89 8.09 1.62
C GLU A 257 -29.25 8.81 1.74
N ALA A 258 -30.12 8.36 2.66
CA ALA A 258 -31.41 8.99 2.95
C ALA A 258 -31.30 10.45 3.44
N ARG A 259 -30.15 10.86 3.98
CA ARG A 259 -29.87 12.22 4.49
C ARG A 259 -29.03 13.07 3.54
N GLY A 260 -28.84 12.64 2.29
CA GLY A 260 -28.07 13.40 1.30
C GLY A 260 -26.56 13.25 1.48
N ASP A 261 -26.11 11.99 1.59
CA ASP A 261 -24.71 11.57 1.69
C ASP A 261 -23.97 12.09 2.94
N SER A 262 -24.66 12.66 3.94
CA SER A 262 -24.05 13.03 5.22
C SER A 262 -25.02 13.08 6.39
N ALA A 263 -24.56 12.74 7.59
CA ALA A 263 -25.32 12.84 8.83
C ALA A 263 -24.42 13.15 10.03
N LEU A 264 -24.99 13.66 11.13
CA LEU A 264 -24.29 13.72 12.42
C LEU A 264 -24.32 12.37 13.13
N GLN A 265 -23.27 12.04 13.89
CA GLN A 265 -23.21 10.78 14.66
C GLN A 265 -24.44 10.57 15.57
N THR A 266 -24.98 11.66 16.14
CA THR A 266 -26.17 11.62 17.01
C THR A 266 -27.45 11.27 16.24
N GLU A 267 -27.58 11.76 15.00
CA GLU A 267 -28.74 11.49 14.14
C GLU A 267 -28.70 10.05 13.63
N LEU A 268 -27.52 9.63 13.16
CA LEU A 268 -27.25 8.28 12.68
C LEU A 268 -27.44 7.22 13.79
N GLN A 269 -27.20 7.58 15.05
CA GLN A 269 -27.50 6.73 16.20
C GLN A 269 -29.00 6.52 16.41
N ASN A 270 -29.80 7.57 16.22
CA ASN A 270 -31.25 7.49 16.37
C ASN A 270 -31.90 6.69 15.23
N ASP A 271 -31.41 6.84 13.99
CA ASP A 271 -31.97 6.14 12.83
C ASP A 271 -31.66 4.64 12.82
N VAL A 272 -30.43 4.26 13.19
CA VAL A 272 -29.98 2.86 13.17
C VAL A 272 -30.31 2.12 14.48
N ASN A 273 -30.77 2.85 15.52
CA ASN A 273 -31.17 2.32 16.83
C ASN A 273 -30.10 1.39 17.48
N ILE A 274 -28.84 1.80 17.43
CA ILE A 274 -27.70 1.05 17.99
C ILE A 274 -26.92 1.86 19.03
N PRO A 275 -26.23 1.21 19.99
CA PRO A 275 -25.39 1.91 20.97
C PRO A 275 -24.29 2.75 20.31
N ARG A 276 -24.03 3.93 20.86
CA ARG A 276 -23.04 4.91 20.35
C ARG A 276 -21.64 4.32 20.12
N THR A 277 -21.20 3.40 20.98
CA THR A 277 -19.91 2.70 20.90
C THR A 277 -19.88 1.66 19.77
N THR A 278 -20.98 0.93 19.57
CA THR A 278 -21.17 0.01 18.44
C THR A 278 -21.16 0.78 17.13
N LEU A 279 -21.99 1.83 17.01
CA LEU A 279 -22.02 2.72 15.85
C LEU A 279 -20.62 3.25 15.51
N TRP A 280 -19.85 3.69 16.51
CA TRP A 280 -18.49 4.20 16.29
C TRP A 280 -17.53 3.15 15.73
N ARG A 281 -17.60 1.89 16.18
CA ARG A 281 -16.82 0.78 15.62
C ARG A 281 -17.14 0.55 14.14
N HIS A 282 -18.43 0.56 13.79
CA HIS A 282 -18.87 0.39 12.40
C HIS A 282 -18.49 1.60 11.51
N ILE A 283 -18.62 2.84 12.00
CA ILE A 283 -18.14 4.04 11.29
C ILE A 283 -16.63 3.95 11.03
N ARG A 284 -15.81 3.59 12.03
CA ARG A 284 -14.35 3.45 11.83
C ARG A 284 -13.99 2.31 10.88
N LYS A 285 -14.76 1.22 10.85
CA LYS A 285 -14.64 0.16 9.83
C LYS A 285 -14.93 0.71 8.43
N LEU A 286 -16.05 1.42 8.24
CA LEU A 286 -16.45 2.03 6.97
C LEU A 286 -15.47 3.11 6.49
N GLU A 287 -14.84 3.83 7.42
CA GLU A 287 -13.78 4.80 7.15
C GLU A 287 -12.48 4.12 6.70
N LYS A 288 -12.05 3.05 7.39
CA LYS A 288 -10.90 2.23 6.95
C LYS A 288 -11.12 1.58 5.57
N LEU A 289 -12.37 1.29 5.21
CA LEU A 289 -12.76 0.81 3.87
C LEU A 289 -12.87 1.93 2.81
N GLY A 290 -12.66 3.20 3.17
CA GLY A 290 -12.73 4.34 2.27
C GLY A 290 -14.15 4.67 1.76
N ILE A 291 -15.18 4.19 2.46
CA ILE A 291 -16.59 4.39 2.10
C ILE A 291 -17.10 5.71 2.70
N VAL A 292 -16.63 6.03 3.91
CA VAL A 292 -17.11 7.12 4.77
C VAL A 292 -15.93 7.96 5.26
N LYS A 293 -16.13 9.27 5.46
CA LYS A 293 -15.19 10.19 6.09
C LYS A 293 -15.79 10.72 7.39
N VAL A 294 -15.02 10.77 8.47
CA VAL A 294 -15.42 11.50 9.68
C VAL A 294 -14.80 12.90 9.68
N GLU A 295 -15.65 13.94 9.70
CA GLU A 295 -15.24 15.33 9.80
C GLU A 295 -15.77 15.92 11.12
N LYS A 296 -14.89 16.51 11.93
CA LYS A 296 -15.28 17.13 13.20
C LYS A 296 -15.84 18.52 12.95
N ILE A 297 -17.15 18.69 13.16
CA ILE A 297 -17.83 19.99 13.03
C ILE A 297 -18.27 20.43 14.44
N GLY A 298 -17.48 21.35 15.01
CA GLY A 298 -17.66 21.83 16.38
C GLY A 298 -17.51 20.70 17.41
N LEU A 299 -18.61 20.41 18.11
CA LEU A 299 -18.67 19.39 19.17
C LEU A 299 -19.15 18.01 18.68
N GLN A 300 -19.52 17.87 17.40
CA GLN A 300 -20.06 16.62 16.86
C GLN A 300 -19.24 16.11 15.66
N ASN A 301 -19.25 14.78 15.51
CA ASN A 301 -18.67 14.12 14.35
C ASN A 301 -19.74 14.10 13.24
N ARG A 302 -19.48 14.82 12.13
CA ARG A 302 -20.22 14.65 10.88
C ARG A 302 -19.59 13.51 10.10
N ILE A 303 -20.45 12.74 9.46
CA ILE A 303 -20.12 11.50 8.78
C ILE A 303 -20.56 11.71 7.34
N VAL A 304 -19.63 11.63 6.38
CA VAL A 304 -19.86 11.95 4.96
C VAL A 304 -19.55 10.72 4.12
N LEU A 305 -20.46 10.33 3.23
CA LEU A 305 -20.30 9.20 2.32
C LEU A 305 -19.39 9.63 1.15
N ILE A 306 -18.22 9.01 1.01
CA ILE A 306 -17.26 9.29 -0.07
C ILE A 306 -17.57 8.45 -1.30
N LYS A 307 -17.95 7.18 -1.09
CA LYS A 307 -18.15 6.19 -2.14
C LYS A 307 -19.54 5.60 -2.04
N LYS A 308 -20.40 5.91 -3.03
CA LYS A 308 -21.71 5.27 -3.15
C LYS A 308 -21.51 3.79 -3.46
N VAL A 309 -21.83 2.94 -2.51
CA VAL A 309 -21.87 1.49 -2.67
C VAL A 309 -23.27 1.17 -3.15
N LYS A 310 -23.42 0.68 -4.39
CA LYS A 310 -24.71 0.24 -4.89
C LYS A 310 -25.06 -1.10 -4.23
N VAL A 311 -25.78 -1.02 -3.11
CA VAL A 311 -26.42 -2.14 -2.40
C VAL A 311 -27.71 -2.55 -3.12
#